data_AF-A0A3D2B4X9-F1
#
_entry.id   AF-A0A3D2B4X9-F1
#
_cell.length_a   1.000
_cell.length_b   1.000
_cell.length_c   1.000
_cell.angle_alpha   90.00
_cell.angle_beta   90.00
_cell.angle_gamma   90.00
#
_symmetry.space_group_name_H-M   'P 1'
#
loop_
_entity.id
_entity.type
_entity.pdbx_description
1 polymer ?
#
loop_
_entity_poly.entity_id
_entity_poly.type
_entity_poly.pdbx_seq_one_letter_code
_entity_poly.pdbx_strand_id
1 'polypeptide(L)'
;MLGFGSLFGLGYIFCDVVLDYAKIRTVVEDRRSMVFAITAGFRFVVRRPGEVVRLYLLDATIGFIGFGSFVLVNYSLVPVGLHWLLVLLIVALGMVVVAGWVPLLFLSTQTAFFQDELAYPGYTAGSGVSPPDLPVTEVVAGPPTNGV
;
A
#
# COMPACT_ATOMS: atom_id res chain seq x y z
N MET A 1 -0.45 26.14 24.35
CA MET A 1 -0.55 26.42 22.90
C MET A 1 -0.31 25.21 22.00
N LEU A 2 0.01 24.02 22.53
CA LEU A 2 0.22 22.80 21.72
C LEU A 2 -1.06 22.13 21.20
N GLY A 3 -2.23 22.39 21.81
CA GLY A 3 -3.45 21.60 21.55
C GLY A 3 -4.14 21.85 20.20
N PHE A 4 -4.13 23.08 19.68
CA PHE A 4 -4.79 23.39 18.40
C PHE A 4 -3.95 22.85 17.23
N GLY A 5 -2.63 23.06 17.24
CA GLY A 5 -1.73 22.55 16.19
C GLY A 5 -1.74 21.02 16.09
N SER A 6 -1.75 20.31 17.23
CA SER A 6 -1.81 18.85 17.24
C SER A 6 -3.13 18.30 16.71
N LEU A 7 -4.26 18.97 17.00
CA LEU A 7 -5.58 18.58 16.48
C LEU A 7 -5.65 18.72 14.96
N PHE A 8 -5.13 19.83 14.42
CA PHE A 8 -5.06 20.04 12.97
C PHE A 8 -4.11 19.04 12.30
N GLY A 9 -2.95 18.77 12.90
CA GLY A 9 -2.00 17.79 12.38
C GLY A 9 -2.58 16.37 12.36
N LEU A 10 -3.25 15.95 13.44
CA LEU A 10 -3.87 14.63 13.52
C LEU A 10 -5.04 14.49 12.54
N GLY A 11 -5.85 15.55 12.39
CA GLY A 11 -6.91 15.61 11.38
C GLY A 11 -6.37 15.55 9.95
N TYR A 12 -5.24 16.21 9.68
CA TYR A 12 -4.56 16.16 8.39
C TYR A 12 -4.06 14.75 8.07
N ILE A 13 -3.33 14.11 9.00
CA ILE A 13 -2.83 12.73 8.84
C ILE A 13 -3.99 11.78 8.60
N PHE A 14 -5.07 11.91 9.38
CA PHE A 14 -6.26 11.08 9.21
C PHE A 14 -6.88 11.24 7.81
N CYS A 15 -6.99 12.47 7.32
CA CYS A 15 -7.53 12.74 5.99
C CYS A 15 -6.64 12.13 4.90
N ASP A 16 -5.32 12.27 5.05
CA ASP A 16 -4.33 11.72 4.12
C ASP A 16 -4.43 10.18 4.02
N VAL A 17 -4.48 9.50 5.18
CA VAL A 17 -4.70 8.05 5.26
C VAL A 17 -5.97 7.63 4.54
N VAL A 18 -7.08 8.34 4.78
CA VAL A 18 -8.38 8.05 4.13
C VAL A 18 -8.28 8.21 2.60
N LEU A 19 -7.59 9.26 2.13
CA LEU A 19 -7.40 9.51 0.71
C LEU A 19 -6.50 8.44 0.06
N ASP A 20 -5.49 7.94 0.75
CA ASP A 20 -4.62 6.87 0.23
C ASP A 20 -5.38 5.55 0.01
N TYR A 21 -6.18 5.13 0.99
CA TYR A 21 -7.05 3.96 0.80
C TYR A 21 -8.13 4.20 -0.27
N ALA A 22 -8.60 5.43 -0.44
CA ALA A 22 -9.53 5.76 -1.52
C ALA A 22 -8.87 5.62 -2.90
N LYS A 23 -7.63 6.12 -3.08
CA LYS A 23 -6.86 5.96 -4.33
C LYS A 23 -6.66 4.48 -4.66
N ILE A 24 -6.19 3.69 -3.70
CA ILE A 24 -5.98 2.24 -3.84
C ILE A 24 -7.28 1.57 -4.31
N ARG A 25 -8.40 1.90 -3.66
CA ARG A 25 -9.70 1.32 -4.01
C ARG A 25 -10.18 1.69 -5.41
N THR A 26 -9.94 2.94 -5.86
CA THR A 26 -10.31 3.33 -7.23
C THR A 26 -9.59 2.51 -8.29
N VAL A 27 -8.32 2.17 -8.06
CA VAL A 27 -7.50 1.36 -8.97
C VAL A 27 -7.87 -0.12 -8.89
N VAL A 28 -7.99 -0.68 -7.68
CA VAL A 28 -8.23 -2.12 -7.47
C VAL A 28 -9.64 -2.54 -7.90
N GLU A 29 -10.65 -1.73 -7.62
CA GLU A 29 -12.05 -2.04 -7.96
C GLU A 29 -12.52 -1.41 -9.30
N ASP A 30 -11.61 -0.84 -10.10
CA ASP A 30 -11.91 -0.07 -11.33
C ASP A 30 -13.10 0.91 -11.17
N ARG A 31 -13.13 1.64 -10.04
CA ARG A 31 -14.24 2.55 -9.73
C ARG A 31 -13.98 3.94 -10.30
N ARG A 32 -14.89 4.38 -11.17
CA ARG A 32 -14.87 5.73 -11.79
C ARG A 32 -15.26 6.88 -10.84
N SER A 33 -15.85 6.59 -9.66
CA SER A 33 -16.33 7.60 -8.71
C SER A 33 -15.44 7.70 -7.47
N MET A 34 -14.68 8.79 -7.37
CA MET A 34 -13.80 9.11 -6.24
C MET A 34 -14.58 9.31 -4.92
N VAL A 35 -15.78 9.88 -4.99
CA VAL A 35 -16.59 10.22 -3.79
C VAL A 35 -17.00 8.94 -3.05
N PHE A 36 -17.47 7.92 -3.77
CA PHE A 36 -17.84 6.65 -3.15
C PHE A 36 -16.61 5.87 -2.63
N ALA A 37 -15.46 6.04 -3.29
CA ALA A 37 -14.20 5.48 -2.82
C ALA A 37 -13.76 6.10 -1.49
N ILE A 38 -13.86 7.43 -1.35
CA ILE A 38 -13.54 8.15 -0.10
C ILE A 38 -14.44 7.71 1.05
N THR A 39 -15.76 7.67 0.85
CA THR A 39 -16.70 7.25 1.91
C THR A 39 -16.41 5.84 2.41
N ALA A 40 -16.01 4.94 1.51
CA ALA A 40 -15.65 3.59 1.89
C ALA A 40 -14.26 3.47 2.50
N GLY A 41 -13.29 4.25 2.03
CA GLY A 41 -11.96 4.37 2.64
C GLY A 41 -12.08 4.88 4.09
N PHE A 42 -12.89 5.91 4.32
CA PHE A 42 -13.22 6.40 5.65
C PHE A 42 -13.81 5.29 6.53
N ARG A 43 -14.80 4.56 6.02
CA ARG A 43 -15.43 3.44 6.73
C ARG A 43 -14.43 2.32 7.04
N PHE A 44 -13.46 2.07 6.17
CA PHE A 44 -12.41 1.07 6.38
C PHE A 44 -11.47 1.47 7.51
N VAL A 45 -10.93 2.69 7.46
CA VAL A 45 -10.00 3.22 8.46
C VAL A 45 -10.66 3.28 9.85
N VAL A 46 -11.90 3.75 9.94
CA VAL A 46 -12.64 3.86 11.22
C VAL A 46 -12.94 2.49 11.83
N ARG A 47 -13.13 1.45 11.01
CA ARG A 47 -13.42 0.10 11.51
C ARG A 47 -12.18 -0.65 11.99
N ARG A 48 -10.98 -0.29 11.50
CA ARG A 48 -9.72 -0.99 11.82
C ARG A 48 -8.57 0.00 12.04
N PRO A 49 -8.67 0.92 13.01
CA PRO A 49 -7.65 1.94 13.21
C PRO A 49 -6.31 1.35 13.66
N GLY A 50 -6.32 0.26 14.44
CA GLY A 50 -5.10 -0.32 15.01
C GLY A 50 -4.14 -0.90 13.97
N GLU A 51 -4.65 -1.77 13.07
CA GLU A 51 -3.83 -2.40 12.03
C GLU A 51 -3.33 -1.37 11.00
N VAL A 52 -4.20 -0.42 10.62
CA VAL A 52 -3.81 0.69 9.72
C VAL A 52 -2.69 1.52 10.34
N VAL A 53 -2.82 1.93 11.61
CA VAL A 53 -1.79 2.71 12.29
C VAL A 53 -0.50 1.91 12.44
N ARG A 54 -0.57 0.60 12.77
CA ARG A 54 0.63 -0.24 12.90
C ARG A 54 1.39 -0.34 11.58
N LEU A 55 0.67 -0.51 10.47
CA LEU A 55 1.27 -0.56 9.14
C LEU A 55 1.92 0.78 8.78
N TYR A 56 1.20 1.89 9.03
CA TYR A 56 1.69 3.24 8.77
C TYR A 56 2.97 3.54 9.56
N LEU A 57 3.01 3.13 10.85
CA LEU A 57 4.21 3.28 11.69
C LEU A 57 5.36 2.41 11.22
N LEU A 58 5.09 1.19 10.75
CA LEU A 58 6.12 0.29 10.22
C LEU A 58 6.74 0.87 8.95
N ASP A 59 5.93 1.28 7.98
CA ASP A 59 6.41 1.90 6.74
C ASP A 59 7.13 3.22 7.01
N ALA A 60 6.62 4.04 7.92
CA ALA A 60 7.30 5.27 8.35
C ALA A 60 8.67 4.98 8.98
N THR A 61 8.79 3.91 9.77
CA THR A 61 10.06 3.49 10.36
C THR A 61 11.04 3.02 9.29
N ILE A 62 10.58 2.23 8.31
CA ILE A 62 11.41 1.77 7.19
C ILE A 62 11.88 2.97 6.35
N GLY A 63 10.98 3.89 6.03
CA GLY A 63 11.31 5.12 5.32
C GLY A 63 12.31 5.98 6.09
N PHE A 64 12.13 6.11 7.40
CA PHE A 64 13.04 6.85 8.28
C PHE A 64 14.44 6.23 8.32
N ILE A 65 14.54 4.90 8.46
CA ILE A 65 15.82 4.18 8.43
C ILE A 65 16.49 4.33 7.05
N GLY A 66 15.72 4.15 5.97
CA GLY A 66 16.21 4.29 4.60
C GLY A 66 16.78 5.69 4.33
N PHE A 67 15.98 6.73 4.61
CA PHE A 67 16.42 8.11 4.44
C PHE A 67 17.57 8.49 5.39
N GLY A 68 17.52 8.07 6.66
CA GLY A 68 18.59 8.29 7.63
C GLY A 68 19.91 7.68 7.19
N SER A 69 19.88 6.45 6.65
CA SER A 69 21.06 5.79 6.09
C SER A 69 21.62 6.54 4.88
N PHE A 70 20.74 7.03 4.00
CA PHE A 70 21.13 7.84 2.85
C PHE A 70 21.86 9.11 3.27
N VAL A 71 21.30 9.86 4.23
CA VAL A 71 21.92 11.09 4.75
C VAL A 71 23.27 10.80 5.39
N LEU A 72 23.37 9.74 6.21
CA LEU A 72 24.60 9.37 6.90
C LEU A 72 25.74 9.02 5.94
N VAL A 73 25.43 8.27 4.88
CA VAL A 73 26.39 7.90 3.82
C VAL A 73 26.87 9.14 3.08
N ASN A 74 25.96 10.02 2.65
CA ASN A 74 26.34 11.23 1.90
C ASN A 74 27.13 12.23 2.75
N TYR A 75 26.80 12.38 4.03
CA TYR A 75 27.54 13.25 4.94
C TYR A 75 28.99 12.76 5.13
N SER A 76 29.20 11.44 5.19
CA SER A 76 30.52 10.84 5.42
C SER A 76 31.42 10.80 4.17
N LEU A 77 30.84 11.01 2.99
CA LEU A 77 31.50 10.90 1.68
C LEU A 77 31.89 12.26 1.06
N VAL A 78 32.05 13.33 1.86
CA VAL A 78 32.56 14.62 1.36
C VAL A 78 34.06 14.75 1.68
N PRO A 79 34.97 14.11 0.91
CA PRO A 79 36.40 14.35 1.06
C PRO A 79 36.75 15.74 0.53
N VAL A 80 37.66 16.40 1.26
CA VAL A 80 38.27 17.68 0.86
C VAL A 80 39.04 17.45 -0.45
N GLY A 81 38.47 17.89 -1.58
CA GLY A 81 39.10 17.81 -2.91
C GLY A 81 38.25 17.17 -4.02
N LEU A 82 37.09 16.56 -3.70
CA LEU A 82 36.15 16.15 -4.75
C LEU A 82 35.44 17.38 -5.34
N HIS A 83 35.33 17.46 -6.67
CA HIS A 83 34.60 18.55 -7.33
C HIS A 83 33.16 18.61 -6.79
N TRP A 84 32.77 19.75 -6.22
CA TRP A 84 31.47 19.98 -5.57
C TRP A 84 30.26 19.57 -6.42
N LEU A 85 30.38 19.63 -7.75
CA LEU A 85 29.36 19.16 -8.70
C LEU A 85 29.06 17.66 -8.60
N LEU A 86 30.08 16.82 -8.36
CA LEU A 86 29.89 15.37 -8.22
C LEU A 86 29.16 15.01 -6.93
N VAL A 87 29.43 15.74 -5.84
CA VAL A 87 28.71 15.59 -4.57
C VAL A 87 27.23 15.94 -4.75
N LEU A 88 26.93 17.07 -5.40
CA LEU A 88 25.55 17.45 -5.69
C LEU A 88 24.83 16.44 -6.59
N LEU A 89 25.52 15.86 -7.57
CA LEU A 89 24.95 14.84 -8.44
C LEU A 89 24.56 13.58 -7.66
N ILE A 90 25.43 13.09 -6.77
CA ILE A 90 25.16 11.90 -5.95
C ILE A 90 23.98 12.15 -5.00
N VAL A 91 23.96 13.30 -4.34
CA VAL A 91 22.86 13.70 -3.45
C VAL A 91 21.56 13.82 -4.25
N ALA A 92 21.57 14.46 -5.42
CA ALA A 92 20.39 14.62 -6.25
C ALA A 92 19.84 13.27 -6.73
N LEU A 93 20.69 12.38 -7.24
CA LEU A 93 20.27 11.04 -7.69
C LEU A 93 19.67 10.23 -6.54
N GLY A 94 20.31 10.25 -5.37
CA GLY A 94 19.78 9.52 -4.23
C GLY A 94 18.50 10.11 -3.64
N MET A 95 18.32 11.43 -3.69
CA MET A 95 17.05 12.07 -3.34
C MET A 95 15.93 11.66 -4.31
N VAL A 96 16.21 11.55 -5.61
CA VAL A 96 15.24 11.03 -6.59
C VAL A 96 14.85 9.60 -6.27
N VAL A 97 15.82 8.75 -5.93
CA VAL A 97 15.57 7.36 -5.53
C VAL A 97 14.69 7.31 -4.29
N VAL A 98 15.02 8.05 -3.23
CA VAL A 98 14.21 8.06 -2.00
C VAL A 98 12.80 8.59 -2.28
N ALA A 99 12.69 9.70 -3.02
CA ALA A 99 11.41 10.34 -3.32
C ALA A 99 10.50 9.47 -4.20
N GLY A 100 11.06 8.58 -5.02
CA GLY A 100 10.28 7.60 -5.78
C GLY A 100 10.02 6.31 -5.01
N TRP A 101 11.04 5.77 -4.35
CA TRP A 101 11.00 4.47 -3.69
C TRP A 101 10.10 4.46 -2.45
N VAL A 102 10.15 5.51 -1.63
CA VAL A 102 9.36 5.56 -0.38
C VAL A 102 7.86 5.58 -0.66
N PRO A 103 7.32 6.44 -1.56
CA PRO A 103 5.90 6.37 -1.91
C PRO A 103 5.50 5.05 -2.56
N LEU A 104 6.36 4.45 -3.40
CA LEU A 104 6.08 3.17 -4.04
C LEU A 104 6.01 2.02 -3.03
N LEU A 105 6.96 1.96 -2.10
CA LEU A 105 6.89 1.03 -0.97
C LEU A 105 5.57 1.22 -0.21
N PHE A 106 5.29 2.46 0.18
CA PHE A 106 4.11 2.81 0.96
C PHE A 106 2.79 2.42 0.28
N LEU A 107 2.66 2.69 -1.02
CA LEU A 107 1.51 2.28 -1.82
C LEU A 107 1.43 0.75 -1.94
N SER A 108 2.55 0.08 -2.20
CA SER A 108 2.58 -1.37 -2.36
C SER A 108 2.14 -2.10 -1.10
N THR A 109 2.65 -1.73 0.08
CA THR A 109 2.30 -2.38 1.35
C THR A 109 0.82 -2.17 1.69
N GLN A 110 0.30 -0.96 1.52
CA GLN A 110 -1.11 -0.67 1.76
C GLN A 110 -2.04 -1.39 0.77
N THR A 111 -1.64 -1.52 -0.50
CA THR A 111 -2.43 -2.28 -1.49
C THR A 111 -2.53 -3.75 -1.10
N ALA A 112 -1.44 -4.37 -0.65
CA ALA A 112 -1.44 -5.76 -0.19
C ALA A 112 -2.33 -5.94 1.05
N PHE A 113 -2.22 -5.04 2.04
CA PHE A 113 -3.08 -5.07 3.23
C PHE A 113 -4.56 -4.88 2.89
N PHE A 114 -4.88 -3.94 1.98
CA PHE A 114 -6.25 -3.72 1.53
C PHE A 114 -6.82 -4.95 0.81
N GLN A 115 -6.02 -5.58 -0.05
CA GLN A 115 -6.40 -6.79 -0.76
C GLN A 115 -6.65 -7.96 0.21
N ASP A 116 -5.75 -8.22 1.14
CA ASP A 116 -5.91 -9.30 2.13
C ASP A 116 -7.20 -9.15 2.96
N GLU A 117 -7.58 -7.92 3.27
CA GLU A 117 -8.72 -7.64 4.15
C GLU A 117 -10.09 -7.57 3.44
N LEU A 118 -10.13 -7.17 2.16
CA LEU A 118 -11.38 -6.92 1.43
C LEU A 118 -11.57 -7.79 0.19
N ALA A 119 -10.49 -8.17 -0.47
CA ALA A 119 -10.53 -9.06 -1.63
C ALA A 119 -10.31 -10.48 -1.10
N TYR A 120 -11.41 -11.20 -0.90
CA TYR A 120 -11.53 -12.63 -0.58
C TYR A 120 -10.22 -13.45 -0.58
N PRO A 121 -10.00 -14.37 0.39
CA PRO A 121 -8.77 -15.15 0.58
C PRO A 121 -8.16 -15.80 -0.67
N GLY A 122 -8.90 -15.95 -1.77
CA GLY A 122 -8.40 -16.44 -3.05
C GLY A 122 -7.47 -15.51 -3.85
N TYR A 123 -7.31 -14.23 -3.47
CA TYR A 123 -6.30 -13.35 -4.09
C TYR A 123 -4.93 -13.40 -3.39
N THR A 124 -4.90 -13.70 -2.09
CA THR A 124 -3.67 -13.84 -1.28
C THR A 124 -3.28 -15.29 -1.00
N ALA A 125 -4.23 -16.24 -1.05
CA ALA A 125 -3.91 -17.66 -1.12
C ALA A 125 -3.38 -17.98 -2.52
N GLY A 126 -2.20 -18.60 -2.60
CA GLY A 126 -1.72 -19.20 -3.85
C GLY A 126 -2.83 -20.06 -4.45
N SER A 127 -3.05 -19.94 -5.77
CA SER A 127 -4.14 -20.62 -6.48
C SER A 127 -4.31 -22.02 -5.91
N GLY A 128 -5.38 -22.25 -5.17
CA GLY A 128 -5.74 -23.60 -4.80
C GLY A 128 -5.83 -24.33 -6.12
N VAL A 129 -4.92 -25.29 -6.35
CA VAL A 129 -4.97 -26.15 -7.52
C VAL A 129 -6.29 -26.90 -7.37
N SER A 130 -7.35 -26.36 -7.97
CA SER A 130 -8.58 -27.11 -8.19
C SER A 130 -8.22 -28.08 -9.29
N PRO A 131 -8.16 -29.39 -9.02
CA PRO A 131 -7.97 -30.37 -10.06
C PRO A 131 -9.04 -30.12 -11.14
N PRO A 132 -8.70 -30.24 -12.43
CA PRO A 132 -9.72 -30.18 -13.48
C PRO A 132 -10.79 -31.23 -13.19
N ASP A 133 -12.06 -30.88 -13.42
CA ASP A 133 -13.16 -31.82 -13.27
C ASP A 133 -12.84 -33.08 -14.09
N LEU A 134 -12.75 -34.23 -13.41
CA LEU A 134 -12.37 -35.47 -14.07
C LEU A 134 -13.52 -35.86 -15.02
N PRO A 135 -13.23 -36.28 -16.26
CA PRO A 135 -14.26 -36.63 -17.26
C PRO A 135 -15.20 -37.76 -16.83
N VAL A 136 -14.95 -38.42 -15.69
CA VAL A 136 -15.81 -39.45 -15.13
C VAL A 136 -17.08 -38.89 -14.47
N THR A 137 -17.09 -37.63 -14.02
CA THR A 137 -18.25 -37.05 -13.33
C THR A 137 -19.39 -36.69 -14.27
N GLU A 138 -19.11 -36.41 -15.55
CA GLU A 138 -20.13 -36.17 -16.59
C GLU A 138 -20.82 -37.47 -17.04
N VAL A 139 -20.18 -38.63 -16.86
CA VAL A 139 -20.72 -39.92 -17.31
C VAL A 139 -21.67 -40.53 -16.28
N VAL A 140 -21.51 -40.22 -14.99
CA VAL A 140 -22.36 -40.76 -13.91
C VAL A 140 -23.67 -39.97 -13.75
N ALA A 141 -23.67 -38.69 -14.11
CA ALA A 141 -24.88 -37.89 -14.19
C ALA A 141 -25.67 -38.28 -15.45
N GLY A 142 -26.43 -39.37 -15.36
CA GLY A 142 -27.33 -39.82 -16.42
C GLY A 142 -28.31 -38.71 -16.87
N PRO A 143 -29.04 -38.92 -18.00
CA PRO A 143 -29.86 -37.89 -18.62
C PRO A 143 -30.83 -37.26 -17.61
N PRO A 144 -31.10 -35.95 -17.70
CA PRO A 144 -32.07 -35.30 -16.82
C PRO A 144 -33.42 -36.01 -16.96
N THR A 145 -33.88 -36.67 -15.90
CA THR A 145 -35.25 -37.15 -15.81
C THR A 145 -36.11 -35.91 -15.65
N ASN A 146 -36.56 -35.37 -16.77
CA ASN A 146 -37.56 -34.31 -16.81
C ASN A 146 -38.79 -34.86 -16.06
N GLY A 147 -39.02 -34.33 -14.86
CA GLY A 147 -40.15 -34.70 -14.01
C GLY A 147 -41.46 -34.53 -14.78
N VAL A 148 -42.20 -35.62 -14.87
CA VAL A 148 -43.63 -35.65 -15.16
C VAL A 148 -44.37 -35.02 -13.98
#